data_AF-A0A2A2K4C9-F1
#
_entry.id   AF-A0A2A2K4C9-F1
#
_cell.length_a   1.000
_cell.length_b   1.000
_cell.length_c   1.000
_cell.angle_alpha   90.00
_cell.angle_beta   90.00
_cell.angle_gamma   90.00
#
_symmetry.space_group_name_H-M   'P 1'
#
loop_
_entity.id
_entity.type
_entity.pdbx_description
1 polymer ?
#
loop_
_entity_poly.entity_id
_entity_poly.type
_entity_poly.pdbx_seq_one_letter_code
_entity_poly.pdbx_strand_id
1 'polypeptide(L)'
;MDCFSSSSDMLSVHSPSSRLLFAKDVARLRPLASAFIKRIKKSQPNGSLQDQMAIFAEILSSSPPSCSALHELLSWIRTNAEGVQMAFRTTSSSSHYQQILSRLLDSDSSDSIYSTIADIYS
;
A
#
# COMPACT_ATOMS: atom_id res chain seq x y z
N MET A 1 18.47 -5.31 8.82
CA MET A 1 18.14 -6.21 7.69
C MET A 1 18.77 -7.60 7.88
N ASP A 2 20.09 -7.70 8.07
CA ASP A 2 20.83 -8.98 8.17
C ASP A 2 20.35 -9.99 9.24
N CYS A 3 19.71 -9.51 10.31
CA CYS A 3 19.12 -10.35 11.37
C CYS A 3 17.88 -11.12 10.90
N PHE A 4 17.23 -10.67 9.82
CA PHE A 4 16.06 -11.31 9.21
C PHE A 4 16.40 -12.14 7.98
N SER A 5 17.68 -12.16 7.56
CA SER A 5 18.11 -13.03 6.47
C SER A 5 18.05 -14.49 6.88
N SER A 6 17.57 -15.35 5.98
CA SER A 6 17.66 -16.80 6.09
C SER A 6 19.05 -17.32 5.70
N SER A 7 19.87 -16.51 5.03
CA SER A 7 21.21 -16.91 4.63
C SER A 7 22.18 -16.86 5.82
N SER A 8 22.86 -17.98 6.06
CA SER A 8 24.02 -18.03 6.95
C SER A 8 25.26 -17.67 6.14
N ASP A 9 25.35 -16.43 5.67
CA ASP A 9 26.53 -15.99 4.94
C ASP A 9 27.75 -16.10 5.85
N MET A 10 28.74 -16.91 5.43
CA MET A 10 30.05 -16.92 6.07
C MET A 10 30.74 -15.59 5.77
N LEU A 11 31.07 -14.85 6.81
CA LEU A 11 31.82 -13.61 6.67
C LEU A 11 33.23 -13.94 6.16
N SER A 12 33.64 -13.24 5.12
CA SER A 12 34.96 -13.35 4.51
C SER A 12 35.68 -12.00 4.56
N VAL A 13 36.99 -12.01 4.26
CA VAL A 13 37.81 -10.79 4.16
C VAL A 13 37.28 -9.83 3.09
N HIS A 14 36.55 -10.34 2.10
CA HIS A 14 35.91 -9.55 1.05
C HIS A 14 34.50 -9.05 1.43
N SER A 15 34.04 -9.32 2.65
CA SER A 15 32.73 -8.84 3.10
C SER A 15 32.76 -7.32 3.32
N PRO A 16 31.65 -6.62 3.02
CA PRO A 16 31.52 -5.19 3.32
C PRO A 16 31.86 -4.89 4.79
N SER A 17 32.61 -3.80 5.03
CA SER A 17 33.07 -3.44 6.38
C SER A 17 31.93 -3.27 7.38
N SER A 18 30.76 -2.79 6.94
CA SER A 18 29.55 -2.70 7.75
C SER A 18 29.09 -4.07 8.27
N ARG A 19 29.17 -5.12 7.44
CA ARG A 19 28.80 -6.49 7.84
C ARG A 19 29.81 -7.07 8.83
N LEU A 20 31.09 -6.75 8.68
CA LEU A 20 32.13 -7.16 9.63
C LEU A 20 31.98 -6.44 10.97
N LEU A 21 31.70 -5.13 10.97
CA LEU A 21 31.51 -4.32 12.16
C LEU A 21 30.36 -4.84 13.03
N PHE A 22 29.22 -5.19 12.41
CA PHE A 22 28.02 -5.64 13.12
C PHE A 22 27.86 -7.16 13.20
N ALA A 23 28.86 -7.94 12.76
CA ALA A 23 28.80 -9.40 12.69
C ALA A 23 28.31 -10.07 13.98
N LYS A 24 28.86 -9.64 15.11
CA LYS A 24 28.55 -10.21 16.43
C LYS A 24 27.12 -9.85 16.88
N ASP A 25 26.70 -8.61 16.64
CA ASP A 25 25.34 -8.18 16.97
C ASP A 25 24.30 -8.87 16.11
N VAL A 26 24.57 -9.05 14.81
CA VAL A 26 23.69 -9.79 13.91
C VAL A 26 23.54 -11.24 14.37
N ALA A 27 24.64 -11.90 14.73
CA ALA A 27 24.61 -13.28 15.24
C ALA A 27 23.77 -13.39 16.54
N ARG A 28 23.87 -12.40 17.43
CA ARG A 28 23.11 -12.35 18.68
C ARG A 28 21.63 -12.03 18.48
N LEU A 29 21.30 -11.13 17.55
CA LEU A 29 19.92 -10.66 17.32
C LEU A 29 19.10 -11.57 16.41
N ARG A 30 19.74 -12.35 15.53
CA ARG A 30 19.07 -13.26 14.58
C ARG A 30 18.12 -14.27 15.26
N PRO A 31 18.50 -14.95 16.37
CA PRO A 31 17.56 -15.80 17.10
C PRO A 31 16.34 -15.05 17.64
N LEU A 32 16.53 -13.82 18.12
CA LEU A 32 15.45 -12.98 18.65
C LEU A 32 14.48 -12.54 17.54
N ALA A 33 15.01 -12.16 16.38
CA ALA A 33 14.22 -11.82 15.20
C ALA A 33 13.37 -13.03 14.73
N SER A 34 13.97 -14.23 14.68
CA SER A 34 13.25 -15.45 14.35
C SER A 34 12.17 -15.79 15.39
N ALA A 35 12.50 -15.67 16.68
CA ALA A 35 11.55 -15.90 17.77
C ALA A 35 10.38 -14.91 17.72
N PHE A 36 10.63 -13.65 17.38
CA PHE A 36 9.62 -12.62 17.23
C PHE A 36 8.63 -12.96 16.10
N ILE A 37 9.13 -13.33 14.92
CA ILE A 37 8.27 -13.76 13.79
C ILE A 37 7.46 -15.02 14.18
N LYS A 38 8.08 -15.99 14.86
CA LYS A 38 7.37 -17.17 15.36
C LYS A 38 6.27 -16.80 16.36
N ARG A 39 6.49 -15.77 17.19
CA ARG A 39 5.48 -15.27 18.13
C ARG A 39 4.30 -14.61 17.40
N ILE A 40 4.57 -13.78 16.40
CA ILE A 40 3.51 -13.19 15.55
C ILE A 40 2.71 -14.28 14.85
N LYS A 41 3.36 -15.32 14.29
CA LYS A 41 2.64 -16.44 13.66
C LYS A 41 1.73 -17.20 14.61
N LYS A 42 2.05 -17.21 15.91
CA LYS A 42 1.26 -17.89 16.95
C LYS A 42 0.27 -16.96 17.66
N SER A 43 0.32 -15.65 17.42
CA SER A 43 -0.62 -14.73 18.04
C SER A 43 -1.99 -14.92 17.42
N GLN A 44 -3.01 -14.96 18.28
CA GLN A 44 -4.39 -14.90 17.84
C GLN A 44 -4.68 -13.50 17.25
N PRO A 45 -5.55 -13.39 16.23
CA PRO A 45 -6.01 -12.09 15.76
C PRO A 45 -6.66 -11.32 16.92
N ASN A 46 -6.21 -10.09 17.14
CA ASN A 46 -6.79 -9.22 18.15
C ASN A 46 -8.02 -8.51 17.54
N GLY A 47 -9.19 -9.14 17.66
CA GLY A 47 -10.45 -8.57 17.18
C GLY A 47 -10.66 -8.66 15.67
N SER A 48 -11.70 -7.98 15.17
CA SER A 48 -11.99 -7.89 13.75
C SER A 48 -11.06 -6.88 13.08
N LEU A 49 -10.51 -7.25 11.92
CA LEU A 49 -9.77 -6.32 11.07
C LEU A 49 -10.62 -5.08 10.73
N GLN A 50 -11.93 -5.27 10.51
CA GLN A 50 -12.84 -4.18 10.19
C GLN A 50 -12.94 -3.16 11.33
N ASP A 51 -13.03 -3.62 12.58
CA ASP A 51 -13.12 -2.73 13.75
C ASP A 51 -11.83 -1.93 13.91
N GLN A 52 -10.67 -2.57 13.74
CA GLN A 52 -9.38 -1.89 13.78
C GLN A 52 -9.27 -0.87 12.64
N MET A 53 -9.67 -1.23 11.42
CA MET A 53 -9.69 -0.31 10.28
C MET A 53 -10.63 0.87 10.49
N ALA A 54 -11.79 0.66 11.12
CA ALA A 54 -12.74 1.72 11.44
C ALA A 54 -12.14 2.73 12.43
N ILE A 55 -11.46 2.24 13.48
CA ILE A 55 -10.75 3.10 14.44
C ILE A 55 -9.68 3.94 13.72
N PHE A 56 -8.88 3.34 12.84
CA PHE A 56 -7.88 4.09 12.09
C PHE A 56 -8.50 5.09 11.12
N ALA A 57 -9.59 4.72 10.44
CA ALA A 57 -10.31 5.62 9.54
C ALA A 57 -10.89 6.82 10.30
N GLU A 58 -11.45 6.61 11.49
CA GLU A 58 -11.93 7.68 12.36
C GLU A 58 -10.80 8.64 12.76
N ILE A 59 -9.66 8.09 13.22
CA ILE A 59 -8.47 8.89 13.56
C ILE A 59 -8.01 9.73 12.36
N LEU A 60 -7.93 9.13 11.18
CA LEU A 60 -7.43 9.80 9.97
C LEU A 60 -8.45 10.78 9.37
N SER A 61 -9.75 10.55 9.56
CA SER A 61 -10.82 11.43 9.08
C SER A 61 -10.84 12.79 9.79
N SER A 62 -10.16 12.92 10.95
CA SER A 62 -9.92 14.20 11.61
C SER A 62 -8.96 15.13 10.85
N SER A 63 -8.22 14.59 9.87
CA SER A 63 -7.38 15.36 8.96
C SER A 63 -8.19 15.84 7.75
N PRO A 64 -8.05 17.10 7.31
CA PRO A 64 -8.74 17.58 6.12
C PRO A 64 -8.40 16.70 4.90
N PRO A 65 -9.38 16.39 4.03
CA PRO A 65 -9.16 15.56 2.85
C PRO A 65 -8.12 16.24 1.95
N SER A 66 -7.05 15.52 1.63
CA SER A 66 -6.00 16.03 0.75
C SER A 66 -6.45 15.91 -0.71
N CYS A 67 -6.89 17.04 -1.29
CA CYS A 67 -7.29 17.07 -2.70
C CYS A 67 -6.13 16.79 -3.67
N SER A 68 -4.88 17.00 -3.24
CA SER A 68 -3.72 16.79 -4.10
C SER A 68 -3.54 15.32 -4.49
N ALA A 69 -3.80 14.37 -3.59
CA ALA A 69 -3.62 12.95 -3.87
C ALA A 69 -4.59 12.46 -4.96
N LEU A 70 -5.85 12.91 -4.92
CA LEU A 70 -6.84 12.58 -5.95
C LEU A 70 -6.52 13.25 -7.28
N HIS A 71 -6.03 14.49 -7.25
CA HIS A 71 -5.57 15.19 -8.46
C HIS A 71 -4.38 14.49 -9.13
N GLU A 72 -3.38 14.09 -8.35
CA GLU A 72 -2.22 13.35 -8.86
C GLU A 72 -2.65 11.99 -9.44
N LEU A 73 -3.54 11.27 -8.75
CA LEU A 73 -4.07 10.01 -9.23
C LEU A 73 -4.82 10.18 -10.57
N LEU A 74 -5.67 11.20 -10.69
CA LEU A 74 -6.41 11.45 -11.92
C LEU A 74 -5.51 11.92 -13.07
N SER A 75 -4.50 12.73 -12.79
CA SER A 75 -3.48 13.10 -13.76
C SER A 75 -2.77 11.86 -14.31
N TRP A 76 -2.42 10.91 -13.44
CA TRP A 76 -1.84 9.63 -13.85
C TRP A 76 -2.83 8.82 -14.69
N ILE A 77 -4.10 8.73 -14.28
CA ILE A 77 -5.14 8.00 -15.03
C ILE A 77 -5.33 8.59 -16.43
N ARG A 78 -5.37 9.92 -16.57
CA ARG A 78 -5.49 10.59 -17.88
C ARG A 78 -4.30 10.31 -18.78
N THR A 79 -3.10 10.36 -18.24
CA THR A 79 -1.86 10.05 -18.98
C THR A 79 -1.84 8.60 -19.47
N ASN A 80 -2.53 7.71 -18.78
CA ASN A 80 -2.58 6.27 -19.07
C ASN A 80 -3.98 5.79 -19.52
N ALA A 81 -4.82 6.70 -20.03
CA ALA A 81 -6.26 6.47 -20.21
C ALA A 81 -6.58 5.22 -21.05
N GLU A 82 -5.88 5.02 -22.16
CA GLU A 82 -6.11 3.87 -23.05
C GLU A 82 -5.82 2.54 -22.34
N GLY A 83 -4.70 2.47 -21.61
CA GLY A 83 -4.32 1.27 -20.85
C GLY A 83 -5.29 0.97 -19.72
N VAL A 84 -5.74 2.00 -19.01
CA VAL A 84 -6.75 1.87 -17.95
C VAL A 84 -8.08 1.42 -18.55
N GLN A 85 -8.55 2.04 -19.63
CA GLN A 85 -9.81 1.64 -20.29
C GLN A 85 -9.76 0.20 -20.81
N MET A 86 -8.64 -0.22 -21.40
CA MET A 86 -8.43 -1.60 -21.83
C MET A 86 -8.52 -2.57 -20.65
N ALA A 87 -7.80 -2.28 -19.55
CA ALA A 87 -7.85 -3.09 -18.35
C ALA A 87 -9.27 -3.17 -17.74
N PHE A 88 -10.02 -2.07 -17.76
CA PHE A 88 -11.41 -2.06 -17.29
C PHE A 88 -12.31 -2.92 -18.19
N ARG A 89 -12.15 -2.85 -19.52
CA ARG A 89 -12.93 -3.67 -20.45
C ARG A 89 -12.64 -5.17 -20.30
N THR A 90 -11.39 -5.54 -19.99
CA THR A 90 -11.02 -6.95 -19.81
C THR A 90 -11.44 -7.52 -18.45
N THR A 91 -11.51 -6.68 -17.42
CA THR A 91 -11.69 -7.14 -16.02
C THR A 91 -13.09 -6.84 -15.47
N SER A 92 -13.81 -5.89 -16.07
CA SER A 92 -15.13 -5.45 -15.62
C SER A 92 -16.14 -5.44 -16.77
N SER A 93 -17.15 -6.29 -16.68
CA SER A 93 -18.31 -6.32 -17.57
C SER A 93 -19.36 -5.23 -17.25
N SER A 94 -19.20 -4.53 -16.13
CA SER A 94 -20.15 -3.51 -15.68
C SER A 94 -19.97 -2.22 -16.48
N SER A 95 -20.97 -1.92 -17.31
CA SER A 95 -21.08 -0.67 -18.07
C SER A 95 -21.10 0.57 -17.17
N HIS A 96 -21.57 0.44 -15.93
CA HIS A 96 -21.62 1.51 -14.93
C HIS A 96 -20.23 2.09 -14.62
N TYR A 97 -19.25 1.23 -14.32
CA TYR A 97 -17.90 1.69 -13.99
C TYR A 97 -17.15 2.23 -15.20
N GLN A 98 -17.44 1.71 -16.40
CA GLN A 98 -16.89 2.25 -17.64
C GLN A 98 -17.41 3.68 -17.91
N GLN A 99 -18.70 3.93 -17.64
CA GLN A 99 -19.29 5.26 -17.75
C GLN A 99 -18.76 6.24 -16.71
N ILE A 100 -18.52 5.80 -15.49
CA ILE A 100 -17.87 6.63 -14.45
C ILE A 100 -16.45 6.99 -14.87
N LEU A 101 -15.68 6.03 -15.37
CA LEU A 101 -14.31 6.28 -15.82
C LEU A 101 -14.27 7.29 -16.98
N SER A 102 -15.15 7.17 -17.97
CA SER A 102 -15.22 8.16 -19.05
C SER A 102 -15.55 9.56 -18.53
N ARG A 103 -16.51 9.67 -17.60
CA ARG A 103 -16.85 10.97 -16.97
C ARG A 103 -15.68 11.59 -16.21
N LEU A 104 -14.88 10.78 -15.51
CA LEU A 104 -13.70 11.24 -14.77
C LEU A 104 -12.54 11.66 -15.69
N LEU A 105 -12.41 11.02 -16.86
CA LEU A 105 -11.42 11.38 -17.87
C LEU A 105 -11.78 12.71 -18.56
N ASP A 106 -13.07 12.95 -18.81
CA ASP A 106 -13.57 14.16 -19.49
C ASP A 106 -13.69 15.38 -18.55
N SER A 107 -13.62 15.17 -17.23
CA SER A 107 -13.82 16.19 -16.20
C SER A 107 -12.54 17.02 -15.97
N ASP A 108 -12.45 18.24 -16.50
CA ASP A 108 -11.27 19.10 -16.28
C ASP A 108 -11.20 19.79 -14.90
N SER A 109 -12.28 19.78 -14.12
CA SER A 109 -12.37 20.55 -12.86
C SER A 109 -12.35 19.70 -11.58
N SER A 110 -11.63 20.19 -10.57
CA SER A 110 -11.52 19.64 -9.21
C SER A 110 -12.87 19.37 -8.55
N ASP A 111 -13.82 20.28 -8.69
CA ASP A 111 -15.11 20.20 -8.01
C ASP A 111 -16.02 19.10 -8.61
N SER A 112 -15.87 18.79 -9.90
CA SER A 112 -16.64 17.74 -10.57
C SER A 112 -16.14 16.32 -10.29
N ILE A 113 -14.91 16.19 -9.80
CA ILE A 113 -14.33 14.91 -9.36
C ILE A 113 -15.02 14.46 -8.08
N TYR A 114 -15.19 15.36 -7.10
CA TYR A 114 -15.84 15.02 -5.84
C TYR A 114 -17.33 14.74 -5.98
N SER A 115 -18.03 15.46 -6.86
CA SER A 115 -19.43 15.15 -7.16
C SER A 115 -19.57 13.75 -7.80
N THR A 116 -18.70 13.44 -8.76
CA THR A 116 -18.71 12.13 -9.43
C THR A 116 -18.36 11.00 -8.48
N ILE A 117 -17.46 11.22 -7.52
CA ILE A 117 -17.13 10.23 -6.49
C ILE A 117 -18.26 10.09 -5.45
N ALA A 118 -18.88 11.19 -5.03
CA ALA A 118 -20.01 11.16 -4.10
C ALA A 118 -21.23 10.41 -4.66
N ASP A 119 -21.47 10.52 -5.97
CA ASP A 119 -22.53 9.78 -6.68
C ASP A 119 -22.31 8.26 -6.69
N ILE A 120 -21.09 7.77 -6.45
CA ILE A 120 -20.77 6.32 -6.39
C ILE A 120 -21.20 5.70 -5.05
N TYR A 121 -21.27 6.53 -3.99
CA TYR A 121 -21.55 6.09 -2.62
C TYR A 121 -22.98 6.46 -2.14
N SER A 122 -23.79 7.08 -3.00
CA SER A 122 -25.22 7.34 -2.77
C SER A 122 -26.09 6.21 -3.32
#